data_AF-A0A9D6LQU4-F1
#
_entry.id   AF-A0A9D6LQU4-F1
#
_cell.length_a   1.000
_cell.length_b   1.000
_cell.length_c   1.000
_cell.angle_alpha   90.00
_cell.angle_beta   90.00
_cell.angle_gamma   90.00
#
_symmetry.space_group_name_H-M   'P 1'
#
loop_
_entity.id
_entity.type
_entity.pdbx_description
1 polymer ?
#
loop_
_entity_poly.entity_id
_entity_poly.type
_entity_poly.pdbx_seq_one_letter_code
_entity_poly.pdbx_strand_id
1 'polypeptide(L)'
;MTNPETISGNIRNTPLSELLRNLQSSKVTGTLTLQRNGEEKSIYVKDGNIVFASSNLSADRLGYILINAGKLTHEQMEAALKLRSATNKKFGAIVVEIGFITPKELFDGLKLQVKEIIYSLFRWEEGRFQVTPGKLPDQTIPLVLDPIELISEIIARLQKES
;
A
#
# COMPACT_ATOMS: atom_id res chain seq x y z
N MET A 1 13.67 15.27 25.06
CA MET A 1 13.41 14.61 23.77
C MET A 1 11.91 14.40 23.70
N THR A 2 11.18 15.26 23.00
CA THR A 2 9.72 15.12 22.83
C THR A 2 9.47 13.93 21.92
N ASN A 3 8.84 12.89 22.44
CA ASN A 3 8.29 11.80 21.62
C ASN A 3 7.36 12.48 20.60
N PRO A 4 7.57 12.35 19.28
CA PRO A 4 6.69 12.99 18.31
C PRO A 4 5.28 12.45 18.56
N GLU A 5 4.31 13.34 18.80
CA GLU A 5 2.99 12.95 19.26
C GLU A 5 2.31 12.05 18.22
N THR A 6 2.00 10.83 18.64
CA THR A 6 1.23 9.87 17.87
C THR A 6 -0.21 10.36 17.80
N ILE A 7 -0.74 10.59 16.59
CA ILE A 7 -2.15 10.95 16.40
C ILE A 7 -2.94 9.68 16.21
N SER A 8 -4.07 9.52 16.90
CA SER A 8 -4.94 8.35 16.74
C SER A 8 -6.41 8.76 16.76
N GLY A 9 -7.25 7.94 16.14
CA GLY A 9 -8.68 8.23 16.05
C GLY A 9 -9.46 7.14 15.33
N ASN A 10 -10.64 7.50 14.83
CA ASN A 10 -11.50 6.59 14.08
C ASN A 10 -11.85 7.20 12.70
N ILE A 11 -11.83 6.36 11.66
CA ILE A 11 -12.13 6.74 10.27
C ILE A 11 -13.53 7.38 10.15
N ARG A 12 -14.49 6.95 10.98
CA ARG A 12 -15.83 7.54 11.03
C ARG A 12 -15.81 9.05 11.30
N ASN A 13 -14.86 9.52 12.11
CA ASN A 13 -14.76 10.92 12.53
C ASN A 13 -13.77 11.71 11.66
N THR A 14 -12.79 11.02 11.08
CA THR A 14 -11.77 11.61 10.22
C THR A 14 -11.56 10.68 9.03
N PRO A 15 -12.30 10.88 7.93
CA PRO A 15 -12.20 10.02 6.75
C PRO A 15 -10.79 9.96 6.18
N LEU A 16 -10.45 8.87 5.49
CA LEU A 16 -9.10 8.67 4.95
C LEU A 16 -8.64 9.81 4.03
N SER A 17 -9.54 10.39 3.23
CA SER A 17 -9.21 11.52 2.35
C SER A 17 -8.70 12.73 3.13
N GLU A 18 -9.28 13.01 4.30
CA GLU A 18 -8.84 14.09 5.19
C GLU A 18 -7.50 13.75 5.84
N LEU A 19 -7.32 12.51 6.31
CA LEU A 19 -6.04 12.06 6.87
C LEU A 19 -4.90 12.23 5.85
N LEU A 20 -5.10 11.78 4.61
CA LEU A 20 -4.10 11.90 3.55
C LEU A 20 -3.78 13.36 3.20
N ARG A 21 -4.80 14.24 3.15
CA ARG A 21 -4.60 15.69 2.94
C ARG A 21 -3.80 16.33 4.07
N ASN A 22 -4.08 15.97 5.32
CA ASN A 22 -3.40 16.50 6.49
C ASN A 22 -1.93 16.04 6.55
N LEU A 23 -1.67 14.78 6.20
CA LEU A 23 -0.30 14.25 6.10
C LEU A 23 0.51 14.99 5.02
N GLN A 24 -0.12 15.30 3.89
CA GLN A 24 0.51 16.03 2.80
C GLN A 24 0.79 17.50 3.15
N SER A 25 -0.22 18.22 3.66
CA SER A 25 -0.10 19.65 4.00
C SER A 25 0.95 19.89 5.09
N SER A 26 1.03 18.97 6.05
CA SER A 26 1.98 19.02 7.16
C SER A 26 3.34 18.39 6.82
N LYS A 27 3.54 17.93 5.58
CA LYS A 27 4.78 17.28 5.10
C LYS A 27 5.28 16.15 6.01
N VAL A 28 4.36 15.36 6.53
CA VAL A 28 4.67 14.29 7.49
C VAL A 28 5.57 13.25 6.84
N THR A 29 6.55 12.77 7.60
CA THR A 29 7.25 11.52 7.32
C THR A 29 6.95 10.52 8.42
N GLY A 30 6.37 9.37 8.06
CA GLY A 30 5.94 8.37 9.03
C GLY A 30 4.97 7.35 8.44
N THR A 31 4.28 6.64 9.32
CA THR A 31 3.35 5.56 8.97
C THR A 31 1.96 5.85 9.49
N LEU A 32 0.96 5.80 8.62
CA LEU A 32 -0.46 5.75 8.98
C LEU A 32 -0.91 4.28 8.99
N THR A 33 -1.19 3.74 10.16
CA THR A 33 -1.71 2.38 10.34
C THR A 33 -3.22 2.44 10.58
N LEU A 34 -3.97 1.60 9.89
CA LEU A 34 -5.43 1.48 10.01
C LEU A 34 -5.80 0.03 10.31
N GLN A 35 -6.73 -0.15 11.25
CA GLN A 35 -7.16 -1.46 11.74
C GLN A 35 -8.68 -1.56 11.86
N ARG A 36 -9.25 -2.67 11.39
CA ARG A 36 -10.68 -3.00 11.50
C ARG A 36 -10.87 -4.52 11.43
N ASN A 37 -11.56 -5.11 12.40
CA ASN A 37 -11.96 -6.54 12.36
C ASN A 37 -10.82 -7.52 12.03
N GLY A 38 -9.61 -7.26 12.53
CA GLY A 38 -8.42 -8.08 12.25
C GLY A 38 -7.73 -7.76 10.92
N GLU A 39 -8.32 -6.94 10.05
CA GLU A 39 -7.64 -6.34 8.91
C GLU A 39 -6.69 -5.23 9.41
N GLU A 40 -5.46 -5.23 8.93
CA GLU A 40 -4.47 -4.18 9.18
C GLU A 40 -3.87 -3.73 7.85
N LYS A 41 -3.84 -2.40 7.66
CA LYS A 41 -3.23 -1.75 6.50
C LYS A 41 -2.36 -0.60 6.98
N SER A 42 -1.22 -0.40 6.33
CA SER A 42 -0.30 0.70 6.63
C SER A 42 0.03 1.47 5.37
N ILE A 43 -0.01 2.80 5.45
CA ILE A 43 0.41 3.73 4.41
C ILE A 43 1.67 4.43 4.89
N TYR A 44 2.74 4.33 4.11
CA TYR A 44 4.03 4.93 4.41
C TYR A 44 4.15 6.24 3.66
N VAL A 45 4.44 7.31 4.38
CA VAL A 45 4.46 8.68 3.86
C VAL A 45 5.84 9.30 4.10
N LYS A 46 6.39 9.98 3.10
CA LYS A 46 7.65 10.72 3.17
C LYS A 46 7.44 12.11 2.59
N ASP A 47 7.76 13.15 3.37
CA ASP A 47 7.57 14.55 2.98
C ASP A 47 6.16 14.80 2.41
N GLY A 48 5.14 14.24 3.08
CA GLY A 48 3.75 14.33 2.67
C GLY A 48 3.33 13.46 1.49
N ASN A 49 4.25 12.77 0.81
CA ASN A 49 3.95 11.90 -0.33
C ASN A 49 3.84 10.44 0.08
N ILE A 50 2.92 9.70 -0.55
CA ILE A 50 2.80 8.25 -0.31
C ILE A 50 3.97 7.57 -1.01
N VAL A 51 4.75 6.80 -0.25
CA VAL A 51 5.88 6.04 -0.78
C VAL A 51 5.67 4.55 -0.86
N PHE A 52 4.78 4.01 -0.03
CA PHE A 52 4.42 2.61 -0.04
C PHE A 52 3.10 2.36 0.71
N ALA A 53 2.54 1.17 0.57
CA ALA A 53 1.48 0.67 1.43
C ALA A 53 1.62 -0.85 1.60
N SER A 54 1.16 -1.37 2.75
CA SER A 54 1.15 -2.81 3.05
C SER A 54 -0.14 -3.22 3.72
N SER A 55 -0.54 -4.48 3.57
CA SER A 55 -1.69 -5.07 4.25
C SER A 55 -1.39 -6.50 4.69
N ASN A 56 -2.07 -6.95 5.75
CA ASN A 56 -2.09 -8.36 6.15
C ASN A 56 -3.01 -9.24 5.29
N LEU A 57 -3.86 -8.67 4.43
CA LEU A 57 -4.79 -9.41 3.58
C LEU A 57 -4.10 -10.09 2.41
N SER A 58 -4.57 -11.30 2.06
CA SER A 58 -4.05 -12.06 0.91
C SER A 58 -4.38 -11.38 -0.43
N ALA A 59 -5.57 -10.80 -0.56
CA ALA A 59 -6.03 -10.08 -1.75
C ALA A 59 -5.18 -8.83 -2.07
N ASP A 60 -4.49 -8.27 -1.06
CA ASP A 60 -3.64 -7.09 -1.23
C ASP A 60 -2.17 -7.45 -1.54
N ARG A 61 -1.83 -8.74 -1.62
CA ARG A 61 -0.46 -9.19 -1.88
C ARG A 61 -0.10 -8.97 -3.35
N LEU A 62 1.13 -8.53 -3.60
CA LEU A 62 1.68 -8.29 -4.94
C LEU A 62 1.40 -9.42 -5.94
N GLY A 63 1.56 -10.68 -5.54
CA GLY A 63 1.30 -11.82 -6.43
C GLY A 63 -0.16 -11.89 -6.89
N TYR A 64 -1.13 -11.63 -5.99
CA TYR A 64 -2.54 -11.60 -6.33
C TYR A 64 -2.86 -10.42 -7.26
N ILE A 65 -2.29 -9.24 -6.98
CA ILE A 65 -2.40 -8.07 -7.85
C ILE A 65 -1.87 -8.35 -9.25
N LEU A 66 -0.71 -9.00 -9.37
CA LEU A 66 -0.11 -9.34 -10.67
C LEU A 66 -0.95 -10.37 -11.44
N ILE A 67 -1.57 -11.34 -10.76
CA ILE A 67 -2.50 -12.28 -11.40
C ILE A 67 -3.73 -11.56 -11.93
N ASN A 68 -4.37 -10.72 -11.12
CA ASN A 68 -5.55 -9.95 -11.53
C ASN A 68 -5.25 -8.98 -12.68
N ALA A 69 -4.02 -8.47 -12.76
CA ALA A 69 -3.54 -7.64 -13.86
C ALA A 69 -3.11 -8.44 -15.11
N GLY A 70 -3.26 -9.78 -15.11
CA GLY A 70 -2.86 -10.65 -16.21
C GLY A 70 -1.34 -10.75 -16.43
N LYS A 71 -0.54 -10.39 -15.42
CA LYS A 71 0.93 -10.39 -15.48
C LYS A 71 1.57 -11.68 -14.99
N LEU A 72 0.86 -12.42 -14.15
CA LEU A 72 1.26 -13.75 -13.69
C LEU A 72 0.10 -14.71 -13.83
N THR A 73 0.40 -15.99 -14.06
CA THR A 73 -0.57 -17.08 -13.88
C THR A 73 -0.49 -17.65 -12.47
N HIS A 74 -1.50 -18.43 -12.07
CA HIS A 74 -1.48 -19.14 -10.79
C HIS A 74 -0.29 -20.12 -10.72
N GLU A 75 0.01 -20.83 -11.81
CA GLU A 75 1.12 -21.77 -11.89
C GLU A 75 2.48 -21.07 -11.72
N GLN A 76 2.65 -19.90 -12.33
CA GLN A 76 3.84 -19.07 -12.17
C GLN A 76 3.99 -18.56 -10.73
N MET A 77 2.88 -18.16 -10.09
CA MET A 77 2.91 -17.76 -8.69
C MET A 77 3.32 -18.91 -7.77
N GLU A 78 2.76 -20.10 -7.96
CA GLU A 78 3.13 -21.29 -7.19
C GLU A 78 4.61 -21.67 -7.36
N ALA A 79 5.13 -21.61 -8.59
CA ALA A 79 6.55 -21.85 -8.87
C ALA A 79 7.45 -20.83 -8.14
N ALA A 80 7.09 -19.54 -8.18
CA ALA A 80 7.84 -18.50 -7.49
C ALA A 80 7.76 -18.62 -5.97
N LEU A 81 6.63 -19.05 -5.40
CA LEU A 81 6.48 -19.27 -3.96
C LEU A 81 7.33 -20.46 -3.48
N LYS A 82 7.44 -21.54 -4.26
CA LYS A 82 8.35 -22.66 -3.95
C LYS A 82 9.82 -22.24 -3.96
N LEU A 83 10.23 -21.38 -4.89
CA LEU A 83 11.59 -20.83 -4.89
C LEU A 83 11.80 -19.87 -3.72
N ARG A 84 10.77 -19.12 -3.34
CA ARG A 84 10.82 -18.23 -2.17
C ARG A 84 10.99 -18.99 -0.87
N SER A 85 10.37 -20.15 -0.69
CA SER A 85 10.57 -20.94 0.53
C SER A 85 11.97 -21.56 0.60
N ALA A 86 12.60 -21.82 -0.56
CA ALA A 86 13.97 -22.32 -0.66
C ALA A 86 15.05 -21.22 -0.59
N THR A 87 14.67 -19.95 -0.62
CA THR A 87 15.59 -18.81 -0.62
C THR A 87 15.17 -17.77 0.43
N ASN A 88 16.00 -16.74 0.68
CA ASN A 88 15.58 -15.59 1.49
C ASN A 88 15.25 -14.36 0.60
N LYS A 89 14.95 -14.59 -0.68
CA LYS A 89 14.68 -13.52 -1.66
C LYS A 89 13.23 -13.04 -1.55
N LYS A 90 13.00 -11.77 -1.90
CA LYS A 90 11.64 -11.21 -2.02
C LYS A 90 10.93 -11.83 -3.21
N PHE A 91 9.62 -12.05 -3.09
CA PHE A 91 8.79 -12.58 -4.18
C PHE A 91 8.97 -11.81 -5.50
N GLY A 92 8.93 -10.47 -5.45
CA GLY A 92 9.13 -9.60 -6.62
C GLY A 92 10.48 -9.82 -7.31
N ALA A 93 11.56 -10.01 -6.55
CA ALA A 93 12.87 -10.29 -7.12
C ALA A 93 12.91 -11.66 -7.82
N ILE A 94 12.28 -12.67 -7.22
CA ILE A 94 12.22 -14.03 -7.77
C ILE A 94 11.50 -14.05 -9.11
N VAL A 95 10.32 -13.44 -9.22
CA VAL A 95 9.53 -13.46 -10.47
C VAL A 95 10.21 -12.70 -11.62
N VAL A 96 11.06 -11.73 -11.31
CA VAL A 96 11.91 -11.06 -12.31
C VAL A 96 13.10 -11.94 -12.69
N GLU A 97 13.78 -12.53 -11.70
CA GLU A 97 14.98 -13.37 -11.91
C GLU A 97 14.69 -14.60 -12.77
N ILE A 98 13.52 -15.22 -12.60
CA ILE A 98 13.09 -16.38 -13.40
C ILE A 98 12.39 -15.99 -14.71
N GLY A 99 12.30 -14.68 -15.00
CA GLY A 99 11.82 -14.17 -16.28
C GLY A 99 10.30 -14.18 -16.49
N PHE A 100 9.49 -14.34 -15.44
CA PHE A 100 8.03 -14.30 -15.57
C PHE A 100 7.50 -12.89 -15.83
N ILE A 101 8.14 -11.88 -15.25
CA ILE A 101 7.83 -10.47 -15.51
C ILE A 101 9.11 -9.66 -15.65
N THR A 102 9.01 -8.52 -16.34
CA THR A 102 10.12 -7.56 -16.43
C THR A 102 10.24 -6.72 -15.14
N PRO A 103 11.41 -6.09 -14.88
CA PRO A 103 11.56 -5.12 -13.79
C PRO A 103 10.55 -3.96 -13.87
N LYS A 104 10.20 -3.53 -15.09
CA LYS A 104 9.19 -2.49 -15.31
C LYS A 104 7.80 -2.96 -14.87
N GLU A 105 7.41 -4.17 -15.24
CA GLU A 105 6.13 -4.74 -14.83
C GLU A 105 6.05 -4.99 -13.33
N LEU A 106 7.17 -5.36 -12.69
CA LEU A 106 7.25 -5.43 -11.23
C LEU A 106 6.98 -4.05 -10.61
N PHE A 107 7.61 -3.00 -11.12
CA PHE A 107 7.42 -1.64 -10.63
C PHE A 107 5.99 -1.15 -10.83
N ASP A 108 5.40 -1.40 -12.00
CA ASP A 108 4.00 -1.07 -12.30
C ASP A 108 3.04 -1.87 -11.39
N GLY A 109 3.34 -3.14 -11.12
CA GLY A 109 2.58 -3.99 -10.19
C GLY A 109 2.65 -3.53 -8.73
N LEU A 110 3.82 -3.06 -8.28
CA LEU A 110 3.97 -2.44 -6.95
C LEU A 110 3.16 -1.15 -6.84
N LYS A 111 3.15 -0.31 -7.88
CA LYS A 111 2.28 0.88 -7.94
C LYS A 111 0.81 0.50 -7.83
N LEU A 112 0.38 -0.47 -8.63
CA LEU A 112 -0.99 -0.95 -8.61
C LEU A 112 -1.37 -1.50 -7.23
N GLN A 113 -0.49 -2.30 -6.61
CA GLN A 113 -0.71 -2.82 -5.26
C GLN A 113 -0.96 -1.71 -4.24
N VAL A 114 -0.14 -0.67 -4.23
CA VAL A 114 -0.32 0.47 -3.31
C VAL A 114 -1.63 1.19 -3.58
N LYS A 115 -1.98 1.41 -4.85
CA LYS A 115 -3.26 2.03 -5.23
C LYS A 115 -4.46 1.19 -4.79
N GLU A 116 -4.45 -0.13 -5.00
CA GLU A 116 -5.55 -1.01 -4.59
C GLU A 116 -5.72 -1.10 -3.06
N ILE A 117 -4.61 -1.14 -2.31
CA ILE A 117 -4.64 -1.09 -0.84
C ILE A 117 -5.33 0.20 -0.37
N ILE A 118 -4.90 1.35 -0.90
CA ILE A 118 -5.46 2.65 -0.51
C ILE A 118 -6.91 2.76 -0.97
N TYR A 119 -7.22 2.38 -2.21
CA TYR A 119 -8.57 2.35 -2.75
C TYR A 119 -9.54 1.55 -1.85
N SER A 120 -9.13 0.36 -1.40
CA SER A 120 -9.96 -0.46 -0.52
C SER A 120 -10.22 0.18 0.85
N LEU A 121 -9.31 1.01 1.35
CA LEU A 121 -9.49 1.75 2.60
C LEU A 121 -10.51 2.91 2.46
N PHE A 122 -10.72 3.46 1.26
CA PHE A 122 -11.79 4.46 1.04
C PHE A 122 -13.19 3.87 1.23
N ARG A 123 -13.32 2.54 1.15
CA ARG A 123 -14.57 1.82 1.42
C ARG A 123 -14.77 1.51 2.91
N TRP A 124 -13.82 1.88 3.78
CA TRP A 124 -13.99 1.69 5.22
C TRP A 124 -14.79 2.85 5.82
N GLU A 125 -15.99 2.55 6.34
CA GLU A 125 -16.81 3.52 7.07
C GLU A 125 -16.40 3.67 8.55
N GLU A 126 -15.69 2.67 9.07
CA GLU A 126 -15.19 2.64 10.44
C GLU A 126 -13.85 1.90 10.52
N GLY A 127 -13.08 2.20 11.56
CA GLY A 127 -11.78 1.60 11.81
C GLY A 127 -10.93 2.52 12.66
N ARG A 128 -9.99 1.96 13.42
CA ARG A 128 -9.03 2.77 14.19
C ARG A 128 -7.88 3.16 13.27
N PHE A 129 -7.37 4.37 13.44
CA PHE A 129 -6.14 4.79 12.78
C PHE A 129 -5.11 5.29 13.79
N GLN A 130 -3.84 5.20 13.43
CA GLN A 130 -2.71 5.74 14.17
C GLN A 130 -1.66 6.28 13.20
N VAL A 131 -1.24 7.53 13.39
CA VAL A 131 -0.11 8.16 12.68
C VAL A 131 1.09 8.12 13.61
N THR A 132 2.14 7.44 13.18
CA THR A 132 3.42 7.36 13.90
C THR A 132 4.50 8.07 13.08
N PRO A 133 4.96 9.26 13.49
CA PRO A 133 6.06 9.95 12.81
C PRO A 133 7.37 9.18 12.91
N GLY A 134 8.25 9.33 11.93
CA GLY A 134 9.62 8.82 11.99
C GLY A 134 9.98 7.79 10.92
N LYS A 135 10.78 6.79 11.30
CA LYS A 135 11.56 5.98 10.36
C LYS A 135 10.65 5.08 9.51
N LEU A 136 10.80 5.22 8.20
CA LEU A 136 10.19 4.34 7.21
C LEU A 136 11.00 3.05 7.05
N PRO A 137 10.39 1.94 6.62
CA PRO A 137 11.14 0.71 6.36
C PRO A 137 12.23 0.92 5.31
N ASP A 138 13.47 0.55 5.65
CA ASP A 138 14.67 0.75 4.80
C ASP A 138 14.62 0.02 3.44
N GLN A 139 13.63 -0.87 3.24
CA GLN A 139 13.62 -1.80 2.11
C GLN A 139 12.46 -1.60 1.12
N THR A 140 11.94 -0.39 1.01
CA THR A 140 10.91 -0.06 0.00
C THR A 140 11.56 0.57 -1.22
N ILE A 141 11.16 0.14 -2.42
CA ILE A 141 11.41 0.93 -3.63
C ILE A 141 10.44 2.10 -3.49
N PRO A 142 10.91 3.34 -3.23
CA PRO A 142 10.00 4.44 -2.97
C PRO A 142 9.21 4.70 -4.24
N LEU A 143 7.91 4.43 -4.17
CA LEU A 143 6.98 5.02 -5.09
C LEU A 143 6.86 6.50 -4.70
N VAL A 144 6.55 7.38 -5.62
CA VAL A 144 6.19 8.75 -5.27
C VAL A 144 4.81 8.94 -5.86
N LEU A 145 3.80 8.86 -4.99
CA LEU A 145 2.41 9.08 -5.32
C LEU A 145 1.91 10.32 -4.57
N ASP A 146 1.38 11.27 -5.31
CA ASP A 146 0.74 12.45 -4.74
C ASP A 146 -0.61 12.06 -4.12
N PRO A 147 -0.85 12.35 -2.83
CA PRO A 147 -2.10 12.01 -2.18
C PRO A 147 -3.34 12.67 -2.80
N ILE A 148 -3.27 13.91 -3.29
CA ILE A 148 -4.43 14.59 -3.91
C ILE A 148 -4.77 13.94 -5.24
N GLU A 149 -3.77 13.67 -6.07
CA GLU A 149 -3.98 13.00 -7.36
C GLU A 149 -4.63 11.64 -7.15
N LEU A 150 -4.13 10.86 -6.17
CA LEU A 150 -4.69 9.56 -5.83
C LEU A 150 -6.11 9.65 -5.26
N ILE A 151 -6.40 10.62 -4.38
CA ILE A 151 -7.76 10.87 -3.88
C ILE A 151 -8.71 11.13 -5.05
N SER A 152 -8.32 12.00 -5.99
CA SER A 152 -9.13 12.35 -7.16
C SER A 152 -9.39 11.13 -8.06
N GLU A 153 -8.34 10.32 -8.33
CA GLU A 153 -8.44 9.07 -9.09
C GLU A 153 -9.44 8.09 -8.42
N ILE A 154 -9.33 7.91 -7.11
CA ILE A 154 -10.18 6.99 -6.34
C ILE A 154 -11.64 7.45 -6.34
N ILE A 155 -11.90 8.74 -6.10
CA ILE A 155 -13.26 9.30 -6.12
C ILE A 155 -13.90 9.09 -7.50
N ALA A 156 -13.16 9.39 -8.58
CA ALA A 156 -13.65 9.18 -9.94
C ALA A 156 -13.94 7.70 -10.25
N ARG A 157 -13.18 6.77 -9.67
CA ARG A 157 -13.45 5.32 -9.78
C ARG A 157 -14.70 4.90 -9.01
N LEU A 158 -14.86 5.34 -7.75
CA LEU A 158 -16.04 5.01 -6.93
C LEU A 158 -17.35 5.46 -7.59
N GLN A 159 -17.34 6.63 -8.23
CA GLN A 159 -18.51 7.14 -8.96
C GLN A 159 -18.92 6.31 -10.18
N LYS A 160 -17.99 5.56 -10.79
CA LYS A 160 -18.28 4.67 -11.94
C LYS A 160 -18.85 3.32 -11.52
N GLU A 161 -18.67 2.96 -10.26
CA GLU A 161 -19.11 1.68 -9.69
C GLU A 161 -20.45 1.81 -8.93
N SER A 162 -20.99 3.03 -8.79
CA SER A 162 -22.29 3.35 -8.18
C SER A 162 -23.38 3.44 -9.23
#